data_AF-A0A496WVE8-F1
#
_entry.id   AF-A0A496WVE8-F1
#
_cell.length_a   1.000
_cell.length_b   1.000
_cell.length_c   1.000
_cell.angle_alpha   90.00
_cell.angle_beta   90.00
_cell.angle_gamma   90.00
#
_symmetry.space_group_name_H-M   'P 1'
#
loop_
_entity.id
_entity.type
_entity.pdbx_description
1 polymer ?
#
loop_
_entity_poly.entity_id
_entity_poly.type
_entity_poly.pdbx_seq_one_letter_code
_entity_poly.pdbx_strand_id
1 'polypeptide(L)' 'DVLLELTERLPAHTWLTQMRVNGNRLQIDGYSGKASGLIQLLDDSALFEKTHFTSPITSNNSAQQAFKIGLIVVQAD' A
#
# COMPACT_ATOMS: atom_id res chain seq x y z
N ASP A 1 -5.90 -7.67 12.04
CA ASP A 1 -5.08 -8.37 11.03
C ASP A 1 -4.63 -7.45 9.92
N VAL A 2 -5.53 -6.90 9.09
CA VAL A 2 -5.16 -6.01 7.96
C VAL A 2 -4.20 -4.86 8.33
N LEU A 3 -4.48 -4.11 9.41
CA LEU A 3 -3.60 -2.99 9.82
C LEU A 3 -2.23 -3.47 10.33
N LEU A 4 -2.19 -4.62 11.01
CA LEU A 4 -0.94 -5.24 11.47
C LEU A 4 -0.12 -5.68 10.25
N GLU A 5 -0.73 -6.40 9.33
CA GLU A 5 -0.11 -6.86 8.10
C GLU A 5 0.45 -5.68 7.28
N LEU A 6 -0.32 -4.60 7.11
CA LEU A 6 0.19 -3.38 6.46
C LEU A 6 1.41 -2.83 7.18
N THR A 7 1.41 -2.81 8.52
CA THR A 7 2.54 -2.28 9.31
C THR A 7 3.79 -3.16 9.17
N GLU A 8 3.62 -4.48 9.04
CA GLU A 8 4.72 -5.42 8.84
C GLU A 8 5.30 -5.37 7.41
N ARG A 9 4.45 -5.15 6.40
CA ARG A 9 4.88 -5.09 4.99
C ARG A 9 5.42 -3.73 4.57
N LEU A 10 4.91 -2.64 5.13
CA LEU A 10 5.33 -1.30 4.72
C LEU A 10 6.71 -0.97 5.33
N PRO A 11 7.69 -0.55 4.51
CA PRO A 11 9.02 -0.17 5.02
C PRO A 11 8.93 1.03 5.96
N ALA A 12 9.86 1.14 6.92
CA ALA A 12 9.92 2.24 7.88
C ALA A 12 9.95 3.65 7.26
N HIS A 13 10.42 3.80 6.02
CA HIS A 13 10.40 5.05 5.27
C HIS A 13 9.07 5.30 4.53
N THR A 14 7.99 4.66 4.95
CA THR A 14 6.67 4.71 4.30
C THR A 14 5.63 5.05 5.35
N TRP A 15 4.80 6.06 5.07
CA TRP A 15 3.70 6.42 5.94
C TRP A 15 2.42 6.62 5.15
N LEU A 16 1.31 6.21 5.76
CA LEU A 16 -0.02 6.38 5.22
C LEU A 16 -0.56 7.75 5.61
N THR A 17 -1.21 8.42 4.67
CA THR A 17 -2.00 9.64 4.94
C THR A 17 -3.50 9.34 4.94
N GLN A 18 -3.90 8.26 4.28
CA GLN A 18 -5.30 7.88 4.19
C GLN A 18 -5.42 6.36 3.99
N MET A 19 -6.43 5.78 4.65
CA MET A 19 -6.85 4.41 4.48
C MET A 19 -8.37 4.40 4.26
N ARG A 20 -8.84 3.72 3.23
CA ARG A 20 -10.28 3.57 2.94
C ARG A 20 -10.62 2.11 2.72
N VAL A 21 -11.64 1.64 3.43
CA VAL A 21 -12.15 0.27 3.30
C VAL A 21 -13.56 0.31 2.74
N ASN A 22 -13.83 -0.49 1.72
CA ASN A 22 -15.16 -0.68 1.16
C ASN A 22 -15.37 -2.17 0.83
N GLY A 23 -16.09 -2.87 1.71
CA GLY A 23 -16.16 -4.33 1.66
C GLY A 23 -14.77 -4.94 1.78
N ASN A 24 -14.37 -5.74 0.80
CA ASN A 24 -13.04 -6.33 0.73
C ASN A 24 -12.01 -5.44 0.00
N ARG A 25 -12.38 -4.26 -0.48
CA ARG A 25 -11.46 -3.35 -1.16
C ARG A 25 -10.80 -2.44 -0.14
N LEU A 26 -9.47 -2.42 -0.17
CA LEU A 26 -8.66 -1.49 0.60
C LEU A 26 -7.97 -0.52 -0.37
N GLN A 27 -8.04 0.76 -0.06
CA GLN A 27 -7.20 1.77 -0.69
C GLN A 27 -6.34 2.44 0.37
N ILE A 28 -5.05 2.56 0.07
CA ILE A 28 -4.06 3.28 0.88
C ILE A 28 -3.41 4.38 0.03
N ASP A 29 -3.33 5.56 0.59
CA ASP A 29 -2.60 6.69 0.03
C ASP A 29 -1.50 7.10 1.02
N GLY A 30 -0.36 7.58 0.52
CA GLY A 30 0.74 7.96 1.40
C GLY A 30 1.99 8.41 0.65
N TYR A 31 3.10 8.37 1.38
CA TYR A 31 4.42 8.67 0.84
C TYR A 31 5.42 7.57 1.22
N SER A 32 6.39 7.33 0.34
CA SER A 32 7.47 6.40 0.58
C SER A 32 8.79 6.90 -0.02
N GLY A 33 9.91 6.59 0.63
CA GLY A 33 11.24 6.78 0.05
C GLY A 33 11.47 5.96 -1.24
N LYS A 34 10.72 4.86 -1.41
CA LYS A 34 10.76 4.01 -2.62
C LYS A 34 9.40 3.37 -2.89
N ALA A 35 8.47 4.15 -3.40
CA ALA A 35 7.09 3.73 -3.66
C ALA A 35 6.99 2.60 -4.69
N SER A 36 7.89 2.57 -5.70
CA SER A 36 7.82 1.59 -6.79
C SER A 36 7.94 0.13 -6.34
N GLY A 37 8.53 -0.13 -5.16
CA GLY A 37 8.65 -1.48 -4.60
C GLY A 37 7.47 -1.93 -3.74
N LEU A 38 6.51 -1.05 -3.43
CA LEU A 38 5.46 -1.35 -2.46
C LEU A 38 4.50 -2.44 -2.93
N ILE A 39 4.24 -2.54 -4.24
CA ILE A 39 3.36 -3.58 -4.79
C ILE A 39 3.89 -4.98 -4.45
N GLN A 40 5.19 -5.22 -4.69
CA GLN A 40 5.82 -6.51 -4.40
C GLN A 40 5.73 -6.87 -2.92
N LEU A 41 6.00 -5.90 -2.03
CA LEU A 41 5.94 -6.14 -0.58
C LEU A 41 4.53 -6.47 -0.08
N LEU A 42 3.50 -5.88 -0.72
CA LEU A 42 2.11 -6.16 -0.38
C LEU A 42 1.65 -7.50 -0.97
N ASP A 43 2.09 -7.85 -2.17
CA ASP A 43 1.77 -9.14 -2.82
C ASP A 43 2.46 -10.34 -2.13
N ASP A 44 3.51 -10.12 -1.33
CA ASP A 44 4.12 -11.14 -0.47
C ASP A 44 3.22 -11.54 0.72
N SER A 45 2.09 -10.86 0.91
CA SER A 45 1.09 -11.19 1.92
C SER A 45 0.01 -12.11 1.37
N ALA A 46 -0.28 -13.20 2.08
CA ALA A 46 -1.44 -14.03 1.78
C ALA A 46 -2.79 -13.33 2.06
N LEU A 47 -2.80 -12.17 2.71
CA LEU A 47 -4.01 -11.40 3.01
C LEU A 47 -4.37 -10.40 1.91
N PHE A 48 -3.47 -10.12 0.96
CA PHE A 48 -3.65 -9.10 -0.06
C PHE A 48 -3.56 -9.67 -1.46
N GLU A 49 -4.50 -9.26 -2.32
CA GLU A 49 -4.51 -9.62 -3.73
C GLU A 49 -4.80 -8.40 -4.62
N LYS A 50 -4.44 -8.53 -5.91
CA LYS A 50 -4.74 -7.52 -6.95
C LYS A 50 -4.20 -6.13 -6.58
N THR A 51 -3.04 -6.09 -5.94
CA THR A 51 -2.37 -4.84 -5.57
C THR A 51 -1.97 -4.08 -6.84
N HIS A 52 -2.35 -2.80 -6.91
CA HIS A 52 -1.99 -1.97 -8.06
C HIS A 52 -1.94 -0.49 -7.66
N PHE A 53 -1.13 0.29 -8.39
CA PHE A 53 -1.20 1.74 -8.29
C PHE A 53 -2.49 2.25 -8.95
N THR A 54 -3.22 3.10 -8.23
CA THR A 54 -4.45 3.74 -8.75
C THR A 54 -4.18 5.12 -9.36
N SER A 55 -2.95 5.60 -9.24
CA SER A 55 -2.43 6.80 -9.90
C SER A 55 -0.93 6.65 -10.16
N PRO A 56 -0.33 7.40 -11.10
CA PRO A 56 1.11 7.48 -11.23
C PRO A 56 1.79 7.84 -9.90
N ILE A 57 2.99 7.29 -9.69
CA ILE A 57 3.85 7.72 -8.58
C ILE A 57 4.36 9.12 -8.91
N THR A 58 4.25 10.04 -7.95
CA THR A 58 4.70 11.42 -8.13
C THR A 58 5.91 11.70 -7.24
N SER A 59 6.97 12.26 -7.84
CA SER A 59 8.13 12.80 -7.12
C SER A 59 8.37 14.22 -7.61
N ASN A 60 8.43 15.19 -6.69
CA ASN A 60 8.60 16.62 -6.99
C ASN A 60 9.98 17.12 -6.50
N ASN A 61 11.06 16.46 -6.92
CA ASN A 61 12.43 16.64 -6.39
C ASN A 61 12.55 16.40 -4.87
N SER A 62 11.52 15.82 -4.26
CA SER A 62 11.53 15.34 -2.88
C SER A 62 12.11 13.93 -2.82
N ALA A 63 12.78 13.62 -1.71
CA ALA A 63 13.19 12.25 -1.37
C ALA A 63 11.99 11.30 -1.18
N GLN A 64 10.78 11.83 -1.15
CA GLN A 64 9.54 11.10 -0.89
C GLN A 64 8.66 11.06 -2.14
N GLN A 65 8.12 9.88 -2.40
CA GLN A 65 7.28 9.58 -3.54
C GLN A 65 5.84 9.40 -3.07
N ALA A 66 4.93 10.23 -3.57
CA ALA A 66 3.50 10.08 -3.29
C ALA A 66 2.97 8.85 -4.03
N PHE A 67 2.17 8.04 -3.34
CA PHE A 67 1.54 6.86 -3.92
C PHE A 67 0.06 6.77 -3.57
N LYS A 68 -0.66 6.04 -4.41
CA LYS A 68 -2.01 5.55 -4.14
C LYS A 68 -2.10 4.11 -4.62
N ILE A 69 -2.44 3.20 -3.72
CA ILE A 69 -2.53 1.77 -3.99
C ILE A 69 -3.92 1.28 -3.65
N GLY A 70 -4.50 0.50 -4.56
CA GLY A 70 -5.71 -0.29 -4.32
C GLY A 70 -5.34 -1.77 -4.23
N LEU A 71 -5.99 -2.49 -3.31
CA LEU A 71 -5.85 -3.94 -3.16
C LEU A 71 -7.16 -4.57 -2.67
N ILE A 72 -7.24 -5.88 -2.76
CA ILE A 72 -8.31 -6.70 -2.21
C ILE A 72 -7.78 -7.41 -0.97
N VAL A 73 -8.52 -7.31 0.14
CA VAL A 73 -8.29 -8.12 1.34
C VAL A 73 -9.00 -9.45 1.14
N VAL A 74 -8.24 -10.55 1.19
CA VAL A 74 -8.80 -11.89 1.21
C VAL A 74 -8.92 -12.35 2.66
N GLN A 75 -10.06 -12.95 2.98
CA GLN A 75 -10.26 -13.57 4.28
C GLN A 75 -9.59 -14.95 4.20
N ALA A 76 -8.55 -15.17 4.99
CA ALA A 76 -7.99 -16.51 5.16
C ALA A 76 -9.00 -17.34 5.97
N ASP A 77 -9.42 -18.48 5.42
CA ASP A 77 -10.27 -19.47 6.09
C ASP A 77 -9.60 -20.05 7.36
#